data_AF-A0A1G3PC71-F1
#
_entry.id   AF-A0A1G3PC71-F1
#
_cell.length_a   1.000
_cell.length_b   1.000
_cell.length_c   1.000
_cell.angle_alpha   90.00
_cell.angle_beta   90.00
_cell.angle_gamma   90.00
#
_symmetry.space_group_name_H-M   'P 1'
#
loop_
_entity.id
_entity.type
_entity.pdbx_description
1 polymer ?
#
loop_
_entity_poly.entity_id
_entity_poly.type
_entity_poly.pdbx_seq_one_letter_code
_entity_poly.pdbx_strand_id
1 'polypeptide(L)'
;MKYVILAGGSGSRLWPMSRKNTPKQFINLVNDKTMLQNTVERVTKQDGEDIFVISNNDSKFIINDQISSLFKKFNEKNIIIEPCARNTAPAIAYGCLFFEENDIIAILSSDHHITNPSKFNEILTQAEEIARENYIVTLGIIPDSPRTGYGYIKKSDTTIKSGYKVEKFVEKPDLVTAEKYVKDGGFYWNAGIFIFKVSVLLNELKRLSPELFENLLKIKEKISNKKEILISDFERFKKISIDYAVMEKSDKICVIPSEFGWSDVGSFKSLYDILPKDDNNNVFNSSDILSIDTKNTFIMGTTRKIATIGLNDITIIDTPDALLVASSNSTEKVKNIVEILEKEEDEVIINQKTIYRPWGSYTILDEGPNYKVKQLYIRPEQSISLQYHHHRSENWTVASGIAEVTKGDEIITLKPSDTVFIPATVHHRLHNPSKVRFLKIIEVQTGEYLGEDDIIRIKDNYKRV
;
A
#
# COMPACT_ATOMS: atom_id res chain seq x y z
N MET A 1 15.30 -16.91 -6.97
CA MET A 1 14.98 -15.47 -6.83
C MET A 1 14.09 -15.21 -5.62
N LYS A 2 14.26 -14.07 -4.95
CA LYS A 2 13.37 -13.54 -3.89
C LYS A 2 12.63 -12.31 -4.40
N TYR A 3 11.44 -12.03 -3.90
CA TYR A 3 10.62 -10.88 -4.32
C TYR A 3 10.56 -9.83 -3.22
N VAL A 4 10.91 -8.59 -3.56
CA VAL A 4 10.96 -7.47 -2.63
C VAL A 4 9.93 -6.45 -3.09
N ILE A 5 8.85 -6.33 -2.32
CA ILE A 5 7.72 -5.47 -2.62
C ILE A 5 7.89 -4.13 -1.93
N LEU A 6 7.85 -3.03 -2.68
CA LEU A 6 7.85 -1.67 -2.14
C LEU A 6 6.42 -1.24 -1.81
N ALA A 7 6.14 -0.97 -0.53
CA ALA A 7 4.82 -0.66 0.00
C ALA A 7 4.77 0.62 0.85
N GLY A 8 5.60 1.61 0.51
CA GLY A 8 5.69 2.90 1.23
C GLY A 8 4.89 4.06 0.61
N GLY A 9 4.18 3.86 -0.51
CA GLY A 9 3.45 4.91 -1.21
C GLY A 9 2.20 5.39 -0.45
N SER A 10 1.82 6.67 -0.60
CA SER A 10 0.64 7.27 0.03
C SER A 10 -0.63 7.21 -0.83
N GLY A 11 -0.51 7.10 -2.16
CA GLY A 11 -1.64 6.82 -3.06
C GLY A 11 -2.77 7.87 -3.11
N SER A 12 -2.47 9.17 -3.00
CA SER A 12 -3.49 10.23 -2.80
C SER A 12 -4.44 10.53 -3.99
N ARG A 13 -4.12 10.11 -5.21
CA ARG A 13 -4.92 10.44 -6.42
C ARG A 13 -6.23 9.65 -6.55
N LEU A 14 -6.44 8.66 -5.69
CA LEU A 14 -7.64 7.83 -5.66
C LEU A 14 -8.54 8.16 -4.46
N TRP A 15 -8.42 9.36 -3.88
CA TRP A 15 -9.43 9.85 -2.93
C TRP A 15 -10.79 9.91 -3.64
N PRO A 16 -11.91 9.49 -3.01
CA PRO A 16 -12.06 9.12 -1.61
C PRO A 16 -11.89 7.62 -1.32
N MET A 17 -11.35 6.80 -2.21
CA MET A 17 -11.03 5.40 -1.88
C MET A 17 -9.78 5.30 -1.00
N SER A 18 -8.72 6.01 -1.37
CA SER A 18 -7.47 6.03 -0.61
C SER A 18 -7.45 7.09 0.49
N ARG A 19 -6.67 6.82 1.53
CA ARG A 19 -6.41 7.71 2.67
C ARG A 19 -4.93 7.66 3.02
N LYS A 20 -4.45 8.63 3.80
CA LYS A 20 -3.07 8.64 4.31
C LYS A 20 -2.71 7.34 5.04
N ASN A 21 -3.61 6.86 5.91
CA ASN A 21 -3.41 5.63 6.69
C ASN A 21 -3.98 4.37 6.01
N THR A 22 -4.66 4.53 4.88
CA THR A 22 -5.07 3.40 4.03
C THR A 22 -4.75 3.70 2.56
N PRO A 23 -3.46 3.73 2.20
CA PRO A 23 -3.02 3.96 0.83
C PRO A 23 -3.55 2.92 -0.17
N LYS A 24 -3.41 3.22 -1.48
CA LYS A 24 -3.95 2.42 -2.57
C LYS A 24 -3.51 0.95 -2.56
N GLN A 25 -2.32 0.63 -2.05
CA GLN A 25 -1.83 -0.74 -1.99
C GLN A 25 -2.66 -1.65 -1.07
N PHE A 26 -3.36 -1.07 -0.09
CA PHE A 26 -4.10 -1.82 0.93
C PHE A 26 -5.61 -1.89 0.67
N ILE A 27 -6.08 -1.44 -0.49
CA ILE A 27 -7.51 -1.42 -0.84
C ILE A 27 -7.81 -2.30 -2.07
N ASN A 28 -9.04 -2.78 -2.12
CA ASN A 28 -9.58 -3.63 -3.18
C ASN A 28 -10.05 -2.76 -4.35
N LEU A 29 -9.18 -2.56 -5.35
CA LEU A 29 -9.47 -1.67 -6.48
C LEU A 29 -9.91 -2.41 -7.74
N VAL A 30 -9.39 -3.63 -7.95
CA VAL A 30 -9.57 -4.36 -9.20
C VAL A 30 -10.46 -5.60 -9.02
N ASN A 31 -10.36 -6.24 -7.87
CA ASN A 31 -11.09 -7.45 -7.51
C ASN A 31 -11.33 -7.47 -5.99
N ASP A 32 -11.68 -8.62 -5.44
CA ASP A 32 -11.94 -8.86 -4.02
C ASP A 32 -10.67 -8.85 -3.13
N LYS A 33 -9.49 -8.70 -3.74
CA LYS A 33 -8.20 -8.64 -3.04
C LYS A 33 -7.57 -7.25 -3.15
N THR A 34 -6.74 -6.92 -2.17
CA THR A 34 -5.99 -5.66 -2.20
C THR A 34 -4.94 -5.68 -3.29
N MET A 35 -4.46 -4.52 -3.71
CA MET A 35 -3.37 -4.45 -4.68
C MET A 35 -2.09 -5.16 -4.19
N LEU A 36 -1.78 -5.06 -2.90
CA LEU A 36 -0.68 -5.79 -2.28
C LEU A 36 -0.91 -7.30 -2.36
N GLN A 37 -2.09 -7.78 -1.99
CA GLN A 37 -2.47 -9.19 -2.05
C GLN A 37 -2.35 -9.74 -3.49
N ASN A 38 -2.89 -9.03 -4.47
CA ASN A 38 -2.75 -9.36 -5.88
C ASN A 38 -1.27 -9.44 -6.31
N THR A 39 -0.43 -8.52 -5.81
CA THR A 39 1.00 -8.48 -6.14
C THR A 39 1.75 -9.69 -5.59
N VAL A 40 1.53 -10.04 -4.31
CA VAL A 40 2.25 -11.16 -3.68
C VAL A 40 1.79 -12.51 -4.22
N GLU A 41 0.49 -12.68 -4.45
CA GLU A 41 -0.09 -13.91 -5.00
C GLU A 41 0.38 -14.18 -6.43
N ARG A 42 0.57 -13.13 -7.22
CA ARG A 42 1.08 -13.24 -8.58
C ARG A 42 2.49 -13.83 -8.67
N VAL A 43 3.32 -13.68 -7.64
CA VAL A 43 4.77 -13.97 -7.75
C VAL A 43 5.28 -15.06 -6.82
N THR A 44 4.65 -15.26 -5.66
CA THR A 44 5.13 -16.26 -4.69
C THR A 44 5.06 -17.67 -5.24
N LYS A 45 6.12 -18.45 -4.99
CA LYS A 45 6.19 -19.88 -5.33
C LYS A 45 6.36 -20.77 -4.09
N GLN A 46 6.48 -20.16 -2.90
CA GLN A 46 6.89 -20.84 -1.65
C GLN A 46 5.99 -20.51 -0.45
N ASP A 47 4.69 -20.34 -0.68
CA ASP A 47 3.73 -20.03 0.40
C ASP A 47 4.18 -18.84 1.27
N GLY A 48 4.75 -17.82 0.62
CA GLY A 48 5.19 -16.57 1.24
C GLY A 48 6.65 -16.49 1.73
N GLU A 49 7.42 -17.59 1.80
CA GLU A 49 8.81 -17.57 2.28
C GLU A 49 9.75 -16.70 1.41
N ASP A 50 9.42 -16.58 0.13
CA ASP A 50 10.15 -15.84 -0.89
C ASP A 50 9.73 -14.36 -1.03
N ILE A 51 8.73 -13.93 -0.25
CA ILE A 51 8.19 -12.56 -0.27
C ILE A 51 8.81 -11.74 0.85
N PHE A 52 9.30 -10.56 0.52
CA PHE A 52 9.77 -9.53 1.44
C PHE A 52 9.07 -8.22 1.12
N VAL A 53 8.77 -7.42 2.14
CA VAL A 53 8.07 -6.14 1.95
C VAL A 53 8.87 -5.03 2.63
N ILE A 54 9.16 -3.97 1.90
CA ILE A 54 9.76 -2.76 2.44
C ILE A 54 8.67 -1.72 2.65
N SER A 55 8.51 -1.24 3.88
CA SER A 55 7.50 -0.23 4.22
C SER A 55 7.86 0.53 5.50
N ASN A 56 6.97 1.43 5.92
CA ASN A 56 7.05 2.14 7.19
C ASN A 56 6.49 1.30 8.36
N ASN A 57 6.78 1.73 9.58
CA ASN A 57 6.33 1.06 10.80
C ASN A 57 4.80 1.02 10.93
N ASP A 58 4.12 2.10 10.52
CA ASP A 58 2.66 2.25 10.64
C ASP A 58 1.91 1.19 9.81
N SER A 59 2.47 0.82 8.67
CA SER A 59 1.90 -0.16 7.74
C SER A 59 2.27 -1.61 8.08
N LYS A 60 3.17 -1.84 9.04
CA LYS A 60 3.66 -3.19 9.39
C LYS A 60 2.50 -4.15 9.67
N PHE A 61 1.53 -3.69 10.46
CA PHE A 61 0.42 -4.53 10.87
C PHE A 61 -0.47 -4.93 9.69
N ILE A 62 -0.90 -3.97 8.87
CA ILE A 62 -1.81 -4.23 7.74
C ILE A 62 -1.13 -5.10 6.67
N ILE A 63 0.19 -4.93 6.45
CA ILE A 63 0.98 -5.79 5.57
C ILE A 63 0.97 -7.23 6.08
N ASN A 64 1.28 -7.44 7.37
CA ASN A 64 1.31 -8.78 7.95
C ASN A 64 -0.07 -9.45 7.87
N ASP A 65 -1.14 -8.73 8.23
CA ASP A 65 -2.51 -9.24 8.20
C ASP A 65 -2.93 -9.67 6.77
N GLN A 66 -2.68 -8.82 5.78
CA GLN A 66 -3.08 -9.08 4.39
C GLN A 66 -2.29 -10.21 3.72
N ILE A 67 -1.00 -10.36 4.04
CA ILE A 67 -0.17 -11.41 3.42
C ILE A 67 -0.33 -12.73 4.17
N SER A 68 -0.34 -12.73 5.50
CA SER A 68 -0.55 -13.95 6.30
C SER A 68 -1.95 -14.55 6.14
N SER A 69 -2.95 -13.76 5.71
CA SER A 69 -4.26 -14.31 5.33
C SER A 69 -4.21 -15.18 4.07
N LEU A 70 -3.19 -14.98 3.21
CA LEU A 70 -2.99 -15.75 1.99
C LEU A 70 -1.94 -16.86 2.18
N PHE A 71 -0.88 -16.57 2.93
CA PHE A 71 0.34 -17.39 2.97
C PHE A 71 0.75 -17.71 4.40
N LYS A 72 0.77 -19.00 4.75
CA LYS A 72 0.97 -19.43 6.14
C LYS A 72 2.41 -19.28 6.61
N LYS A 73 3.38 -19.32 5.69
CA LYS A 73 4.80 -19.22 6.01
C LYS A 73 5.37 -17.81 5.90
N PHE A 74 4.58 -16.82 5.48
CA PHE A 74 4.98 -15.43 5.57
C PHE A 74 5.16 -15.04 7.04
N ASN A 75 6.29 -14.43 7.37
CA ASN A 75 6.66 -14.05 8.73
C ASN A 75 6.87 -12.54 8.84
N GLU A 76 6.59 -11.96 10.01
CA GLU A 76 6.89 -10.54 10.27
C GLU A 76 8.36 -10.16 9.99
N LYS A 77 9.30 -11.11 10.10
CA LYS A 77 10.72 -10.91 9.76
C LYS A 77 10.96 -10.60 8.28
N ASN A 78 10.02 -10.93 7.41
CA ASN A 78 10.05 -10.61 5.99
C ASN A 78 9.63 -9.16 5.72
N ILE A 79 9.15 -8.43 6.73
CA ILE A 79 8.82 -7.01 6.64
C ILE A 79 10.03 -6.19 7.09
N ILE A 80 10.66 -5.52 6.13
CA ILE A 80 11.80 -4.63 6.33
C ILE A 80 11.25 -3.22 6.57
N ILE A 81 11.44 -2.72 7.79
CA ILE A 81 10.92 -1.42 8.21
C ILE A 81 11.95 -0.32 7.92
N GLU A 82 11.58 0.63 7.07
CA GLU A 82 12.31 1.87 6.89
C GLU A 82 11.93 2.87 8.00
N PRO A 83 12.90 3.44 8.73
CA PRO A 83 12.62 4.43 9.78
C PRO A 83 11.93 5.69 9.27
N CYS A 84 12.25 6.13 8.05
CA CYS A 84 11.59 7.26 7.41
C CYS A 84 11.65 7.16 5.88
N ALA A 85 10.68 7.78 5.20
CA ALA A 85 10.59 7.71 3.73
C ALA A 85 11.71 8.51 3.04
N ARG A 86 12.54 7.83 2.24
CA ARG A 86 13.62 8.43 1.45
C ARG A 86 13.58 8.08 -0.04
N ASN A 87 12.42 7.63 -0.53
CA ASN A 87 12.18 7.21 -1.93
C ASN A 87 12.88 5.88 -2.28
N THR A 88 12.79 5.42 -3.53
CA THR A 88 13.08 4.01 -3.88
C THR A 88 14.56 3.62 -3.81
N ALA A 89 15.52 4.52 -4.03
CA ALA A 89 16.94 4.11 -4.01
C ALA A 89 17.41 3.73 -2.60
N PRO A 90 17.19 4.56 -1.55
CA PRO A 90 17.53 4.18 -0.18
C PRO A 90 16.75 2.96 0.31
N ALA A 91 15.46 2.84 -0.05
CA ALA A 91 14.63 1.69 0.30
C ALA A 91 15.21 0.38 -0.24
N ILE A 92 15.49 0.33 -1.54
CA ILE A 92 16.05 -0.85 -2.20
C ILE A 92 17.45 -1.16 -1.65
N ALA A 93 18.31 -0.14 -1.51
CA ALA A 93 19.66 -0.31 -0.98
C ALA A 93 19.66 -0.86 0.45
N TYR A 94 18.79 -0.34 1.31
CA TYR A 94 18.58 -0.84 2.66
C TYR A 94 18.06 -2.28 2.64
N GLY A 95 17.08 -2.58 1.79
CA GLY A 95 16.57 -3.93 1.57
C GLY A 95 17.66 -4.93 1.18
N CYS A 96 18.62 -4.54 0.34
CA CYS A 96 19.76 -5.38 -0.04
C CYS A 96 20.62 -5.86 1.13
N LEU A 97 20.60 -5.17 2.29
CA LEU A 97 21.37 -5.60 3.48
C LEU A 97 20.81 -6.87 4.15
N PHE A 98 19.59 -7.29 3.79
CA PHE A 98 18.91 -8.46 4.34
C PHE A 98 19.06 -9.70 3.47
N PHE A 99 19.89 -9.63 2.43
CA PHE A 99 20.11 -10.69 1.46
C PHE A 99 21.60 -10.96 1.27
N GLU A 100 21.93 -12.16 0.80
CA GLU A 100 23.31 -12.51 0.46
C GLU A 100 23.73 -11.84 -0.84
N GLU A 101 25.03 -11.56 -1.00
CA GLU A 101 25.53 -10.84 -2.18
C GLU A 101 25.28 -11.56 -3.52
N ASN A 102 25.12 -12.88 -3.48
CA ASN A 102 24.81 -13.71 -4.64
C ASN A 102 23.31 -13.94 -4.86
N ASP A 103 22.45 -13.50 -3.94
CA ASP A 103 21.01 -13.58 -4.12
C ASP A 103 20.57 -12.73 -5.31
N ILE A 104 19.59 -13.24 -6.07
CA ILE A 104 18.87 -12.49 -7.09
C ILE A 104 17.54 -12.06 -6.50
N ILE A 105 17.29 -10.75 -6.52
CA ILE A 105 16.05 -10.15 -6.03
C ILE A 105 15.30 -9.47 -7.18
N ALA A 106 13.98 -9.55 -7.13
CA ALA A 106 13.07 -8.80 -7.98
C ALA A 106 12.36 -7.74 -7.15
N ILE A 107 12.61 -6.47 -7.46
CA ILE A 107 11.92 -5.31 -6.89
C ILE A 107 10.61 -5.10 -7.64
N LEU A 108 9.52 -5.02 -6.90
CA LEU A 108 8.16 -4.84 -7.42
C LEU A 108 7.44 -3.75 -6.64
N SER A 109 6.63 -2.93 -7.31
CA SER A 109 5.67 -2.06 -6.62
C SER A 109 4.47 -2.86 -6.11
N SER A 110 3.95 -2.52 -4.93
CA SER A 110 2.77 -3.14 -4.31
C SER A 110 1.43 -2.77 -4.95
N ASP A 111 1.42 -1.84 -5.89
CA ASP A 111 0.25 -1.09 -6.33
C ASP A 111 0.05 -1.10 -7.86
N HIS A 112 0.71 -2.02 -8.57
CA HIS A 112 0.57 -2.21 -10.02
C HIS A 112 -0.38 -3.36 -10.36
N HIS A 113 -1.23 -3.17 -11.37
CA HIS A 113 -2.07 -4.21 -11.94
C HIS A 113 -1.37 -4.92 -13.10
N ILE A 114 -1.50 -6.25 -13.15
CA ILE A 114 -1.03 -7.09 -14.25
C ILE A 114 -2.14 -8.04 -14.66
N THR A 115 -2.54 -8.01 -15.93
CA THR A 115 -3.69 -8.79 -16.44
C THR A 115 -3.32 -10.23 -16.78
N ASN A 116 -2.06 -10.52 -17.13
CA ASN A 116 -1.58 -11.87 -17.43
C ASN A 116 -0.44 -12.31 -16.49
N PRO A 117 -0.77 -12.84 -15.29
CA PRO A 117 0.20 -13.39 -14.34
C PRO A 117 1.12 -14.47 -14.91
N SER A 118 0.64 -15.33 -15.82
CA SER A 118 1.45 -16.42 -16.38
C SER A 118 2.61 -15.86 -17.22
N LYS A 119 2.28 -14.99 -18.19
CA LYS A 119 3.29 -14.33 -19.05
C LYS A 119 4.24 -13.46 -18.24
N PHE A 120 3.75 -12.81 -17.18
CA PHE A 120 4.61 -12.08 -16.26
C PHE A 120 5.64 -12.98 -15.56
N ASN A 121 5.22 -14.15 -15.06
CA ASN A 121 6.13 -15.11 -14.43
C ASN A 121 7.16 -15.70 -15.40
N GLU A 122 6.77 -15.96 -16.66
CA GLU A 122 7.70 -16.38 -17.72
C GLU A 122 8.80 -15.33 -17.95
N ILE A 123 8.41 -14.05 -18.03
CA ILE A 123 9.33 -12.92 -18.19
C ILE A 123 10.24 -12.76 -16.95
N LEU A 124 9.71 -12.97 -15.74
CA LEU A 124 10.53 -12.96 -14.53
C LEU A 124 11.58 -14.07 -14.52
N THR A 125 11.26 -15.26 -15.03
CA THR A 125 12.24 -16.35 -15.19
C THR A 125 13.34 -15.96 -16.18
N GLN A 126 12.98 -15.36 -17.32
CA GLN A 126 13.94 -14.82 -18.28
C GLN A 126 14.83 -13.72 -17.68
N ALA A 127 14.24 -12.82 -16.88
CA ALA A 127 14.96 -11.76 -16.19
C ALA A 127 15.96 -12.33 -15.17
N GLU A 128 15.60 -13.38 -14.44
CA GLU A 128 16.51 -14.07 -13.52
C GLU A 128 17.73 -14.64 -14.26
N GLU A 129 17.54 -15.23 -15.46
CA GLU A 129 18.64 -15.75 -16.27
C GLU A 129 19.62 -14.66 -16.76
N ILE A 130 19.11 -13.47 -17.08
CA ILE A 130 19.94 -12.33 -17.47
C ILE A 130 20.64 -11.72 -16.25
N ALA A 131 19.96 -11.63 -15.10
CA ALA A 131 20.55 -11.14 -13.85
C ALA A 131 21.74 -11.99 -13.39
N ARG A 132 21.74 -13.31 -13.70
CA ARG A 132 22.90 -14.20 -13.48
C ARG A 132 24.14 -13.77 -14.25
N GLU A 133 23.98 -13.12 -15.40
CA GLU A 133 25.05 -12.53 -16.23
C GLU A 133 25.52 -11.15 -15.71
N ASN A 134 25.15 -10.79 -14.47
CA ASN A 134 25.51 -9.54 -13.79
C ASN A 134 24.95 -8.25 -14.41
N TYR A 135 23.78 -8.34 -15.06
CA TYR A 135 22.98 -7.19 -15.48
C TYR A 135 21.91 -6.83 -14.45
N ILE A 136 21.52 -5.56 -14.44
CA ILE A 136 20.28 -5.09 -13.82
C ILE A 136 19.20 -5.15 -14.89
N VAL A 137 18.22 -6.02 -14.71
CA VAL A 137 17.14 -6.23 -15.68
C VAL A 137 15.94 -5.36 -15.31
N THR A 138 15.33 -4.72 -16.30
CA THR A 138 14.06 -4.01 -16.16
C THR A 138 13.06 -4.51 -17.21
N LEU A 139 11.77 -4.35 -16.92
CA LEU A 139 10.69 -4.78 -17.80
C LEU A 139 10.12 -3.58 -18.54
N GLY A 140 10.25 -3.58 -19.87
CA GLY A 140 9.83 -2.49 -20.73
C GLY A 140 8.44 -2.73 -21.30
N ILE A 141 7.46 -1.90 -20.94
CA ILE A 141 6.09 -1.99 -21.50
C ILE A 141 6.03 -1.27 -22.84
N ILE A 142 5.35 -1.84 -23.81
CA ILE A 142 5.15 -1.21 -25.12
C ILE A 142 4.27 0.04 -24.95
N PRO A 143 4.75 1.24 -25.30
CA PRO A 143 3.96 2.46 -25.19
C PRO A 143 2.82 2.47 -26.22
N ASP A 144 1.61 2.77 -25.77
CA ASP A 144 0.44 3.03 -26.63
C ASP A 144 0.11 4.53 -26.76
N SER A 145 0.79 5.37 -25.98
CA SER A 145 0.50 6.80 -25.85
C SER A 145 1.70 7.59 -25.30
N PRO A 146 1.77 8.91 -25.50
CA PRO A 146 2.86 9.74 -24.98
C PRO A 146 2.65 10.11 -23.49
N ARG A 147 2.92 9.17 -22.59
CA ARG A 147 2.75 9.35 -21.12
C ARG A 147 3.95 10.06 -20.49
N THR A 148 3.80 11.35 -20.17
CA THR A 148 4.86 12.13 -19.49
C THR A 148 5.11 11.73 -18.03
N GLY A 149 4.18 10.98 -17.42
CA GLY A 149 4.30 10.49 -16.04
C GLY A 149 5.23 9.29 -15.87
N TYR A 150 5.66 8.65 -16.95
CA TYR A 150 6.45 7.43 -16.94
C TYR A 150 7.91 7.68 -17.36
N GLY A 151 8.80 6.80 -16.89
CA GLY A 151 10.14 6.68 -17.48
C GLY A 151 10.09 5.97 -18.82
N TYR A 152 11.02 6.31 -19.72
CA TYR A 152 11.21 5.71 -21.03
C TYR A 152 12.59 5.07 -21.13
N ILE A 153 12.64 3.89 -21.74
CA ILE A 153 13.83 3.04 -21.89
C ILE A 153 14.05 2.81 -23.37
N LYS A 154 15.15 3.32 -23.91
CA LYS A 154 15.60 3.05 -25.27
C LYS A 154 16.43 1.77 -25.29
N LYS A 155 16.00 0.76 -26.04
CA LYS A 155 16.84 -0.42 -26.29
C LYS A 155 18.00 -0.06 -27.23
N SER A 156 19.13 -0.74 -27.06
CA SER A 156 20.18 -0.80 -28.09
C SER A 156 19.94 -1.98 -29.04
N ASP A 157 20.84 -2.15 -30.01
CA ASP A 157 20.87 -3.31 -30.90
C ASP A 157 21.64 -4.51 -30.31
N THR A 158 22.22 -4.38 -29.11
CA THR A 158 22.93 -5.46 -28.44
C THR A 158 21.96 -6.35 -27.67
N THR A 159 21.79 -7.59 -28.13
CA THR A 159 20.97 -8.61 -27.46
C THR A 159 21.73 -9.29 -26.32
N ILE A 160 21.06 -9.45 -25.17
CA ILE A 160 21.54 -10.19 -24.00
C ILE A 160 20.49 -11.25 -23.67
N LYS A 161 20.70 -12.49 -24.13
CA LYS A 161 19.71 -13.58 -24.07
C LYS A 161 18.36 -13.14 -24.66
N SER A 162 17.30 -13.08 -23.86
CA SER A 162 15.95 -12.66 -24.27
C SER A 162 15.70 -11.15 -24.14
N GLY A 163 16.67 -10.37 -23.67
CA GLY A 163 16.57 -8.92 -23.51
C GLY A 163 17.55 -8.15 -24.39
N TYR A 164 17.52 -6.83 -24.27
CA TYR A 164 18.40 -5.91 -24.98
C TYR A 164 19.14 -5.02 -23.99
N LYS A 165 20.43 -4.77 -24.23
CA LYS A 165 21.16 -3.75 -23.46
C LYS A 165 20.46 -2.39 -23.65
N VAL A 166 20.32 -1.62 -22.58
CA VAL A 166 19.72 -0.28 -22.64
C VAL A 166 20.73 0.71 -23.20
N GLU A 167 20.32 1.49 -24.20
CA GLU A 167 21.09 2.61 -24.74
C GLU A 167 20.89 3.86 -23.88
N LYS A 168 19.63 4.13 -23.49
CA LYS A 168 19.26 5.32 -22.75
C LYS A 168 18.07 5.06 -21.85
N PHE A 169 18.11 5.62 -20.65
CA PHE A 169 16.99 5.68 -19.73
C PHE A 169 16.65 7.15 -19.48
N VAL A 170 15.37 7.51 -19.51
CA VAL A 170 14.90 8.90 -19.33
C VAL A 170 13.67 8.90 -18.44
N GLU A 171 13.76 9.48 -17.25
CA GLU A 171 12.63 9.59 -16.34
C GLU A 171 11.76 10.83 -16.66
N LYS A 172 10.47 10.61 -16.94
CA LYS A 172 9.42 11.65 -17.09
C LYS A 172 9.76 12.75 -18.11
N PRO A 173 9.86 12.39 -19.41
CA PRO A 173 10.09 13.38 -20.46
C PRO A 173 8.90 14.34 -20.60
N ASP A 174 9.16 15.49 -21.23
CA ASP A 174 8.09 16.39 -21.69
C ASP A 174 7.24 15.73 -22.80
N LEU A 175 6.07 16.30 -23.07
CA LEU A 175 5.10 15.73 -24.02
C LEU A 175 5.66 15.57 -25.43
N VAL A 176 6.39 16.58 -25.93
CA VAL A 176 6.96 16.57 -27.29
C VAL A 176 8.00 15.45 -27.40
N THR A 177 8.82 15.29 -26.37
CA THR A 177 9.80 14.21 -26.28
C THR A 177 9.12 12.84 -26.20
N ALA A 178 8.05 12.69 -25.41
CA ALA A 178 7.30 11.45 -25.29
C ALA A 178 6.63 11.05 -26.62
N GLU A 179 6.02 12.00 -27.33
CA GLU A 179 5.45 11.79 -28.67
C GLU A 179 6.49 11.29 -29.66
N LYS A 180 7.69 11.89 -29.62
CA LYS A 180 8.82 11.43 -30.43
C LYS A 180 9.24 10.01 -30.09
N TYR A 181 9.33 9.64 -28.81
CA TYR A 181 9.71 8.28 -28.40
C TYR A 181 8.73 7.21 -28.86
N VAL A 182 7.42 7.49 -28.77
CA VAL A 182 6.38 6.58 -29.29
C VAL A 182 6.50 6.44 -30.81
N LYS A 183 6.75 7.55 -31.52
CA LYS A 183 6.87 7.56 -32.98
C LYS A 183 8.15 6.86 -33.50
N ASP A 184 9.29 7.09 -32.86
CA ASP A 184 10.59 6.57 -33.28
C ASP A 184 10.68 5.03 -33.07
N GLY A 185 9.91 4.48 -32.13
CA GLY A 185 9.94 3.06 -31.79
C GLY A 185 11.22 2.66 -31.04
N GLY A 186 11.27 1.42 -30.55
CA GLY A 186 12.41 0.94 -29.74
C GLY A 186 12.52 1.57 -28.34
N PHE A 187 11.52 2.38 -27.97
CA PHE A 187 11.32 2.89 -26.61
C PHE A 187 10.25 2.08 -25.89
N TYR A 188 10.45 1.87 -24.59
CA TYR A 188 9.53 1.17 -23.71
C TYR A 188 9.28 1.99 -22.45
N TRP A 189 8.09 1.91 -21.86
CA TRP A 189 7.86 2.47 -20.54
C TRP A 189 8.57 1.65 -19.46
N ASN A 190 9.14 2.35 -18.49
CA ASN A 190 9.67 1.78 -17.26
C ASN A 190 8.50 1.33 -16.36
N ALA A 191 8.36 0.02 -16.15
CA ALA A 191 7.36 -0.53 -15.24
C ALA A 191 7.72 -0.37 -13.75
N GLY A 192 8.89 0.20 -13.41
CA GLY A 192 9.40 0.29 -12.04
C GLY A 192 9.77 -1.06 -11.44
N ILE A 193 9.99 -2.07 -12.30
CA ILE A 193 10.34 -3.44 -11.92
C ILE A 193 11.82 -3.68 -12.25
N PHE A 194 12.59 -4.15 -11.27
CA PHE A 194 14.02 -4.36 -11.40
C PHE A 194 14.43 -5.73 -10.86
N ILE A 195 15.21 -6.49 -11.63
CA ILE A 195 15.71 -7.81 -11.24
C ILE A 195 17.23 -7.79 -11.33
N PHE A 196 17.91 -8.10 -10.24
CA PHE A 196 19.37 -8.04 -10.20
C PHE A 196 19.94 -8.92 -9.11
N LYS A 197 21.22 -9.26 -9.26
CA LYS A 197 22.02 -9.82 -8.17
C LYS A 197 22.40 -8.72 -7.18
N VAL A 198 22.29 -8.97 -5.88
CA VAL A 198 22.54 -7.97 -4.82
C VAL A 198 23.91 -7.29 -4.97
N SER A 199 24.97 -8.07 -5.17
CA SER A 199 26.33 -7.55 -5.42
C SER A 199 26.41 -6.59 -6.61
N VAL A 200 25.65 -6.81 -7.67
CA VAL A 200 25.66 -5.95 -8.86
C VAL A 200 25.09 -4.58 -8.51
N LEU A 201 23.94 -4.52 -7.83
CA LEU A 201 23.36 -3.24 -7.43
C LEU A 201 24.28 -2.50 -6.44
N LEU A 202 24.81 -3.19 -5.43
CA LEU A 202 25.70 -2.57 -4.45
C LEU A 202 26.96 -1.98 -5.10
N ASN A 203 27.53 -2.67 -6.10
CA ASN A 203 28.65 -2.16 -6.88
C ASN A 203 28.28 -0.94 -7.73
N GLU A 204 27.10 -0.95 -8.36
CA GLU A 204 26.61 0.22 -9.12
C GLU A 204 26.30 1.40 -8.20
N LEU A 205 25.74 1.20 -7.01
CA LEU A 205 25.54 2.24 -6.00
C LEU A 205 26.89 2.83 -5.54
N LYS A 206 27.88 1.98 -5.25
CA LYS A 206 29.24 2.45 -4.91
C LYS A 206 29.83 3.35 -5.99
N ARG A 207 29.59 3.02 -7.27
CA ARG A 207 30.13 3.76 -8.43
C ARG A 207 29.35 5.04 -8.74
N LEU A 208 28.02 4.99 -8.68
CA LEU A 208 27.12 6.03 -9.20
C LEU A 208 26.47 6.90 -8.12
N SER A 209 26.43 6.43 -6.88
CA SER A 209 25.87 7.10 -5.72
C SER A 209 26.71 6.82 -4.45
N PRO A 210 28.00 7.23 -4.44
CA PRO A 210 28.92 6.88 -3.37
C PRO A 210 28.46 7.35 -1.98
N GLU A 211 27.86 8.53 -1.87
CA GLU A 211 27.32 9.06 -0.61
C GLU A 211 26.21 8.15 -0.03
N LEU A 212 25.30 7.65 -0.88
CA LEU A 212 24.27 6.70 -0.48
C LEU A 212 24.93 5.39 -0.01
N PHE A 213 25.90 4.88 -0.77
CA PHE A 213 26.61 3.65 -0.42
C PHE A 213 27.37 3.76 0.91
N GLU A 214 28.05 4.88 1.18
CA GLU A 214 28.75 5.13 2.44
C GLU A 214 27.80 5.16 3.65
N ASN A 215 26.65 5.83 3.50
CA ASN A 215 25.63 5.83 4.55
C ASN A 215 25.03 4.44 4.76
N LEU A 216 24.87 3.66 3.70
CA LEU A 216 24.43 2.27 3.77
C LEU A 216 25.42 1.39 4.56
N LEU A 217 26.73 1.58 4.39
CA LEU A 217 27.75 0.85 5.15
C LEU A 217 27.68 1.12 6.65
N LYS A 218 27.41 2.37 7.05
CA LYS A 218 27.22 2.73 8.47
C LYS A 218 26.01 2.02 9.07
N ILE A 219 24.93 1.89 8.29
CA ILE A 219 23.75 1.12 8.70
C ILE A 219 24.07 -0.37 8.78
N LYS A 220 24.78 -0.93 7.79
CA LYS A 220 25.22 -2.34 7.80
C LYS A 220 26.01 -2.65 9.07
N GLU A 221 26.95 -1.78 9.46
CA GLU A 221 27.72 -1.92 10.69
C GLU A 221 26.82 -1.92 11.94
N LYS A 222 25.80 -1.06 12.01
CA LYS A 222 24.83 -1.08 13.12
C LYS A 222 24.05 -2.38 13.17
N ILE A 223 23.55 -2.87 12.04
CA ILE A 223 22.83 -4.15 11.95
C ILE A 223 23.72 -5.30 12.44
N SER A 224 24.97 -5.38 11.95
CA SER A 224 25.93 -6.41 12.38
C SER A 224 26.22 -6.38 13.88
N ASN A 225 26.24 -5.18 14.47
CA ASN A 225 26.41 -4.97 15.91
C ASN A 225 25.10 -5.07 16.70
N LYS A 226 23.99 -5.50 16.08
CA LYS A 226 22.65 -5.60 16.69
C LYS A 226 22.17 -4.29 17.34
N LYS A 227 22.58 -3.15 16.78
CA LYS A 227 22.12 -1.83 17.20
C LYS A 227 20.83 -1.47 16.47
N GLU A 228 19.96 -0.74 17.16
CA GLU A 228 18.75 -0.18 16.56
C GLU A 228 19.10 0.84 15.48
N ILE A 229 18.31 0.86 14.40
CA ILE A 229 18.42 1.85 13.33
C ILE A 229 17.44 2.97 13.63
N LEU A 230 17.98 4.15 13.92
CA LEU A 230 17.19 5.31 14.30
C LEU A 230 16.76 6.11 13.06
N ILE A 231 15.73 6.94 13.22
CA ILE A 231 15.30 7.89 12.18
C ILE A 231 16.48 8.75 11.71
N SER A 232 17.31 9.24 12.65
CA SER A 232 18.48 10.09 12.37
C SER A 232 19.59 9.40 11.58
N ASP A 233 19.62 8.06 11.54
CA ASP A 233 20.53 7.32 10.68
C ASP A 233 20.05 7.35 9.23
N PHE A 234 18.75 7.13 9.04
CA PHE A 234 18.10 7.09 7.75
C PHE A 234 17.93 8.48 7.13
N GLU A 235 17.81 9.51 7.98
CA GLU A 235 17.68 10.89 7.52
C GLU A 235 18.88 11.39 6.73
N ARG A 236 20.04 10.75 6.90
CA ARG A 236 21.29 11.02 6.16
C ARG A 236 21.19 10.64 4.68
N PHE A 237 20.26 9.76 4.32
CA PHE A 237 20.01 9.48 2.91
C PHE A 237 19.32 10.67 2.24
N LYS A 238 19.86 11.08 1.09
CA LYS A 238 19.14 11.96 0.17
C LYS A 238 17.86 11.27 -0.32
N LYS A 239 16.75 12.03 -0.40
CA LYS A 239 15.51 11.56 -1.01
C LYS A 239 15.68 11.46 -2.52
N ILE A 240 15.84 10.24 -3.06
CA ILE A 240 16.13 9.99 -4.49
C ILE A 240 15.55 8.65 -4.96
N SER A 241 15.02 8.60 -6.18
CA SER A 241 14.56 7.34 -6.78
C SER A 241 15.73 6.54 -7.33
N ILE A 242 15.56 5.23 -7.44
CA ILE A 242 16.56 4.34 -8.03
C ILE A 242 16.83 4.67 -9.50
N ASP A 243 15.82 5.19 -10.19
CA ASP A 243 15.89 5.62 -11.58
C ASP A 243 16.98 6.70 -11.76
N TYR A 244 16.94 7.76 -10.94
CA TYR A 244 17.95 8.83 -10.95
C TYR A 244 19.28 8.44 -10.30
N ALA A 245 19.25 7.60 -9.26
CA ALA A 245 20.46 7.23 -8.54
C ALA A 245 21.34 6.29 -9.36
N VAL A 246 20.73 5.36 -10.11
CA VAL A 246 21.43 4.26 -10.80
C VAL A 246 20.98 4.12 -12.25
N MET A 247 19.67 4.01 -12.54
CA MET A 247 19.22 3.56 -13.88
C MET A 247 19.55 4.52 -15.02
N GLU A 248 19.53 5.83 -14.80
CA GLU A 248 19.92 6.80 -15.83
C GLU A 248 21.42 6.81 -16.14
N LYS A 249 22.25 6.21 -15.26
CA LYS A 249 23.71 6.34 -15.30
C LYS A 249 24.45 5.01 -15.47
N SER A 250 23.77 3.88 -15.31
CA SER A 250 24.36 2.56 -15.39
C SER A 250 24.44 2.07 -16.84
N ASP A 251 25.56 1.47 -17.19
CA ASP A 251 25.79 0.78 -18.47
C ASP A 251 25.53 -0.73 -18.38
N LYS A 252 25.07 -1.22 -17.22
CA LYS A 252 24.76 -2.63 -16.94
C LYS A 252 23.27 -2.94 -16.94
N ILE A 253 22.47 -2.16 -17.66
CA ILE A 253 21.03 -2.33 -17.71
C ILE A 253 20.63 -3.13 -18.94
N CYS A 254 19.74 -4.10 -18.73
CA CYS A 254 19.08 -4.86 -19.77
C CYS A 254 17.56 -4.64 -19.66
N VAL A 255 16.88 -4.44 -20.79
CA VAL A 255 15.42 -4.36 -20.87
C VAL A 255 14.85 -5.58 -21.56
N ILE A 256 13.80 -6.17 -20.98
CA ILE A 256 12.98 -7.18 -21.65
C ILE A 256 11.68 -6.50 -22.12
N PRO A 257 11.46 -6.34 -23.44
CA PRO A 257 10.18 -5.94 -23.99
C PRO A 257 9.07 -6.87 -23.50
N SER A 258 8.03 -6.30 -22.91
CA SER A 258 7.07 -7.05 -22.10
C SER A 258 5.63 -6.72 -22.47
N GLU A 259 4.82 -7.76 -22.59
CA GLU A 259 3.41 -7.68 -22.99
C GLU A 259 2.55 -8.58 -22.07
N PHE A 260 2.47 -8.25 -20.78
CA PHE A 260 1.64 -8.97 -19.81
C PHE A 260 0.40 -8.17 -19.36
N GLY A 261 0.14 -7.04 -20.03
CA GLY A 261 -0.90 -6.06 -19.67
C GLY A 261 -0.61 -5.43 -18.31
N TRP A 262 -0.06 -4.22 -18.32
CA TRP A 262 0.43 -3.53 -17.13
C TRP A 262 -0.29 -2.19 -16.94
N SER A 263 -0.58 -1.83 -15.69
CA SER A 263 -1.07 -0.51 -15.32
C SER A 263 -0.56 -0.13 -13.93
N ASP A 264 -0.14 1.13 -13.76
CA ASP A 264 0.32 1.69 -12.48
C ASP A 264 -0.84 2.04 -11.53
N VAL A 265 -2.08 1.95 -12.02
CA VAL A 265 -3.31 2.32 -11.30
C VAL A 265 -3.17 3.71 -10.65
N GLY A 266 -2.70 4.68 -11.43
CA GLY A 266 -2.42 6.04 -10.96
C GLY A 266 -3.63 6.96 -10.81
N SER A 267 -4.76 6.65 -11.45
CA SER A 267 -5.99 7.46 -11.41
C SER A 267 -7.25 6.63 -11.69
N PHE A 268 -8.43 7.24 -11.47
CA PHE A 268 -9.72 6.61 -11.80
C PHE A 268 -9.85 6.31 -13.30
N LYS A 269 -9.20 7.11 -14.15
CA LYS A 269 -9.14 6.81 -15.59
C LYS A 269 -8.40 5.49 -15.84
N SER A 270 -7.25 5.27 -15.20
CA SER A 270 -6.53 4.00 -15.31
C SER A 270 -7.36 2.80 -14.82
N LEU A 271 -8.18 2.98 -13.78
CA LEU A 271 -9.10 1.94 -13.30
C LEU A 271 -10.23 1.65 -14.28
N TYR A 272 -10.89 2.69 -14.79
CA TYR A 272 -11.94 2.56 -15.81
C TYR A 272 -11.41 1.82 -17.04
N ASP A 273 -10.18 2.08 -17.46
CA ASP A 273 -9.60 1.46 -18.66
C ASP A 273 -9.36 -0.06 -18.47
N ILE A 274 -8.94 -0.51 -17.29
CA ILE A 274 -8.62 -1.93 -17.02
C ILE A 274 -9.80 -2.77 -16.55
N LEU A 275 -10.85 -2.15 -15.99
CA LEU A 275 -11.98 -2.87 -15.43
C LEU A 275 -13.01 -3.29 -16.50
N PRO A 276 -13.75 -4.39 -16.25
CA PRO A 276 -14.81 -4.85 -17.14
C PRO A 276 -15.88 -3.77 -17.33
N LYS A 277 -16.38 -3.66 -18.57
CA LYS A 277 -17.40 -2.69 -18.96
C LYS A 277 -18.69 -3.43 -19.34
N ASP A 278 -19.84 -2.81 -19.06
CA ASP A 278 -21.13 -3.25 -19.60
C ASP A 278 -21.32 -2.80 -21.06
N ASP A 279 -22.46 -3.13 -21.67
CA ASP A 279 -22.80 -2.77 -23.06
C ASP A 279 -22.89 -1.25 -23.30
N ASN A 280 -23.00 -0.45 -22.25
CA ASN A 280 -23.05 1.01 -22.27
C ASN A 280 -21.71 1.66 -21.91
N ASN A 281 -20.62 0.87 -21.87
CA ASN A 281 -19.29 1.28 -21.41
C ASN A 281 -19.25 1.77 -19.96
N ASN A 282 -20.17 1.35 -19.11
CA ASN A 282 -20.08 1.64 -17.69
C ASN A 282 -19.23 0.61 -16.96
N VAL A 283 -18.54 1.06 -15.92
CA VAL A 283 -17.82 0.21 -14.98
C VAL A 283 -18.45 0.37 -13.61
N PHE A 284 -18.91 -0.75 -13.06
CA PHE A 284 -19.55 -0.84 -11.75
C PHE A 284 -18.79 -1.82 -10.87
N ASN A 285 -18.52 -1.46 -9.61
CA ASN A 285 -17.86 -2.36 -8.66
C ASN A 285 -18.84 -3.11 -7.74
N SER A 286 -20.13 -2.73 -7.72
CA SER A 286 -21.13 -3.27 -6.80
C SER A 286 -22.42 -3.69 -7.52
N SER A 287 -23.15 -4.63 -6.91
CA SER A 287 -24.45 -5.10 -7.40
C SER A 287 -25.62 -4.17 -7.04
N ASP A 288 -25.39 -3.10 -6.26
CA ASP A 288 -26.43 -2.17 -5.81
C ASP A 288 -26.35 -0.81 -6.51
N ILE A 289 -26.10 -0.85 -7.81
CA ILE A 289 -26.14 0.31 -8.72
C ILE A 289 -27.34 0.14 -9.65
N LEU A 290 -28.21 1.14 -9.67
CA LEU A 290 -29.35 1.25 -10.59
C LEU A 290 -29.05 2.34 -11.61
N SER A 291 -28.98 1.99 -12.88
CA SER A 291 -28.71 2.94 -13.95
C SER A 291 -29.86 2.96 -14.97
N ILE A 292 -30.28 4.17 -15.36
CA ILE A 292 -31.23 4.43 -16.45
C ILE A 292 -30.56 5.43 -17.38
N ASP A 293 -30.50 5.13 -18.68
CA ASP A 293 -29.88 6.01 -19.69
C ASP A 293 -28.48 6.54 -19.31
N THR A 294 -27.66 5.70 -18.70
CA THR A 294 -26.31 6.05 -18.21
C THR A 294 -25.23 5.35 -19.02
N LYS A 295 -24.22 6.09 -19.49
CA LYS A 295 -23.17 5.58 -20.40
C LYS A 295 -21.78 6.15 -20.09
N ASN A 296 -20.73 5.41 -20.45
CA ASN A 296 -19.32 5.82 -20.27
C ASN A 296 -18.99 6.29 -18.83
N THR A 297 -19.62 5.66 -17.83
CA THR A 297 -19.46 6.06 -16.42
C THR A 297 -18.56 5.11 -15.63
N PHE A 298 -17.89 5.65 -14.61
CA PHE A 298 -17.15 4.88 -13.62
C PHE A 298 -17.82 5.09 -12.26
N ILE A 299 -18.57 4.09 -11.78
CA ILE A 299 -19.32 4.19 -10.52
C ILE A 299 -18.81 3.14 -9.54
N MET A 300 -18.23 3.62 -8.44
CA MET A 300 -17.84 2.78 -7.31
C MET A 300 -18.64 3.15 -6.07
N GLY A 301 -19.34 2.19 -5.50
CA GLY A 301 -20.05 2.33 -4.23
C GLY A 301 -19.59 1.30 -3.22
N THR A 302 -19.64 1.66 -1.94
CA THR A 302 -19.22 0.76 -0.84
C THR A 302 -20.36 0.37 0.09
N THR A 303 -21.37 1.23 0.27
CA THR A 303 -22.35 1.04 1.36
C THR A 303 -23.80 1.29 0.95
N ARG A 304 -24.09 2.41 0.26
CA ARG A 304 -25.47 2.79 -0.10
C ARG A 304 -25.78 2.46 -1.56
N LYS A 305 -27.08 2.34 -1.84
CA LYS A 305 -27.60 2.23 -3.22
C LYS A 305 -27.30 3.50 -4.00
N ILE A 306 -26.75 3.35 -5.21
CA ILE A 306 -26.49 4.47 -6.13
C ILE A 306 -27.46 4.36 -7.31
N ALA A 307 -28.21 5.43 -7.57
CA ALA A 307 -29.12 5.52 -8.71
C ALA A 307 -28.70 6.64 -9.66
N THR A 308 -28.58 6.35 -10.95
CA THR A 308 -28.23 7.34 -11.99
C THR A 308 -29.26 7.35 -13.11
N ILE A 309 -29.56 8.55 -13.62
CA ILE A 309 -30.50 8.76 -14.72
C ILE A 309 -29.90 9.77 -15.70
N GLY A 310 -29.72 9.38 -16.96
CA GLY A 310 -29.30 10.29 -18.04
C GLY A 310 -27.86 10.82 -17.94
N LEU A 311 -26.97 10.11 -17.24
CA LEU A 311 -25.57 10.54 -17.06
C LEU A 311 -24.66 10.01 -18.17
N ASN A 312 -23.72 10.83 -18.63
CA ASN A 312 -22.68 10.42 -19.57
C ASN A 312 -21.32 11.00 -19.17
N ASP A 313 -20.26 10.20 -19.27
CA ASP A 313 -18.88 10.61 -18.98
C ASP A 313 -18.65 11.15 -17.55
N ILE A 314 -19.32 10.53 -16.57
CA ILE A 314 -19.22 10.87 -15.14
C ILE A 314 -18.55 9.74 -14.35
N THR A 315 -17.72 10.13 -13.39
CA THR A 315 -17.15 9.30 -12.35
C THR A 315 -17.84 9.60 -11.01
N ILE A 316 -18.34 8.57 -10.33
CA ILE A 316 -18.99 8.64 -9.02
C ILE A 316 -18.29 7.66 -8.09
N ILE A 317 -17.72 8.15 -6.99
CA ILE A 317 -17.03 7.31 -5.99
C ILE A 317 -17.64 7.60 -4.62
N ASP A 318 -18.35 6.63 -4.06
CA ASP A 318 -19.03 6.71 -2.76
C ASP A 318 -18.36 5.82 -1.71
N THR A 319 -17.75 6.46 -0.72
CA THR A 319 -17.26 5.83 0.51
C THR A 319 -18.16 6.17 1.70
N PRO A 320 -18.07 5.47 2.84
CA PRO A 320 -18.98 5.66 3.97
C PRO A 320 -19.02 7.09 4.56
N ASP A 321 -17.99 7.88 4.29
CA ASP A 321 -17.68 9.22 4.78
C ASP A 321 -17.58 10.30 3.69
N ALA A 322 -17.40 9.93 2.43
CA ALA A 322 -17.15 10.91 1.36
C ALA A 322 -17.72 10.46 0.01
N LEU A 323 -18.16 11.44 -0.78
CA LEU A 323 -18.65 11.27 -2.14
C LEU A 323 -17.85 12.16 -3.08
N LEU A 324 -17.26 11.57 -4.12
CA LEU A 324 -16.68 12.29 -5.24
C LEU A 324 -17.55 12.11 -6.47
N VAL A 325 -17.93 13.23 -7.09
CA VAL A 325 -18.58 13.26 -8.41
C VAL A 325 -17.75 14.17 -9.31
N ALA A 326 -17.29 13.65 -10.44
CA ALA A 326 -16.50 14.41 -11.39
C ALA A 326 -16.80 13.97 -12.82
N SER A 327 -16.55 14.86 -13.78
CA SER A 327 -16.39 14.39 -15.17
C SER A 327 -15.22 13.41 -15.23
N SER A 328 -15.40 12.29 -15.94
CA SER A 328 -14.38 11.24 -16.09
C SER A 328 -13.07 11.78 -16.67
N ASN A 329 -13.15 12.84 -17.50
CA ASN A 329 -11.98 13.51 -18.11
C ASN A 329 -11.24 14.46 -17.16
N SER A 330 -11.75 14.71 -15.96
CA SER A 330 -11.16 15.64 -14.98
C SER A 330 -10.67 14.97 -13.70
N THR A 331 -10.63 13.63 -13.66
CA THR A 331 -10.27 12.84 -12.47
C THR A 331 -8.84 13.09 -11.98
N GLU A 332 -7.91 13.53 -12.85
CA GLU A 332 -6.56 13.95 -12.44
C GLU A 332 -6.55 15.16 -11.48
N LYS A 333 -7.64 15.94 -11.43
CA LYS A 333 -7.78 17.10 -10.54
C LYS A 333 -8.16 16.71 -9.11
N VAL A 334 -8.41 15.44 -8.81
CA VAL A 334 -8.66 14.95 -7.44
C VAL A 334 -7.56 15.37 -6.47
N LYS A 335 -6.30 15.43 -6.95
CA LYS A 335 -5.18 15.95 -6.15
C LYS A 335 -5.43 17.35 -5.59
N ASN A 336 -6.12 18.22 -6.33
CA ASN A 336 -6.41 19.58 -5.90
C ASN A 336 -7.43 19.58 -4.74
N ILE A 337 -8.38 18.64 -4.74
CA ILE A 337 -9.32 18.46 -3.62
C ILE A 337 -8.55 18.03 -2.37
N VAL A 338 -7.65 17.04 -2.52
CA VAL A 338 -6.81 16.58 -1.41
C VAL A 338 -5.94 17.71 -0.86
N GLU A 339 -5.34 18.54 -1.72
CA GLU A 339 -4.54 19.70 -1.30
C GLU A 339 -5.36 20.77 -0.54
N ILE A 340 -6.67 20.91 -0.85
CA ILE A 340 -7.56 21.80 -0.11
C ILE A 340 -7.88 21.20 1.26
N LEU A 341 -8.31 19.94 1.30
CA LEU A 341 -8.65 19.23 2.55
C LEU A 341 -7.43 19.12 3.49
N GLU A 342 -6.22 18.97 2.94
CA GLU A 342 -4.97 18.99 3.72
C GLU A 342 -4.75 20.35 4.41
N LYS A 343 -5.09 21.46 3.76
CA LYS A 343 -4.98 22.81 4.35
C LYS A 343 -6.06 23.09 5.39
N GLU A 344 -7.22 22.46 5.22
CA GLU A 344 -8.33 22.53 6.17
C GLU A 344 -8.14 21.56 7.35
N GLU A 345 -7.07 20.76 7.34
CA GLU A 345 -6.78 19.72 8.34
C GLU A 345 -7.96 18.73 8.52
N ASP A 346 -8.71 18.49 7.44
CA ASP A 346 -9.89 17.63 7.48
C ASP A 346 -9.48 16.16 7.71
N GLU A 347 -10.08 15.49 8.69
CA GLU A 347 -9.74 14.10 9.01
C GLU A 347 -10.11 13.12 7.89
N VAL A 348 -10.99 13.51 6.96
CA VAL A 348 -11.46 12.67 5.83
C VAL A 348 -10.36 12.33 4.81
N ILE A 349 -9.18 12.94 4.89
CA ILE A 349 -8.01 12.51 4.09
C ILE A 349 -7.10 11.53 4.85
N ILE A 350 -7.24 11.46 6.18
CA ILE A 350 -6.34 10.70 7.06
C ILE A 350 -6.80 9.25 7.17
N ASN A 351 -8.06 9.04 7.55
CA ASN A 351 -8.62 7.73 7.84
C ASN A 351 -9.93 7.48 7.08
N GLN A 352 -10.26 6.22 6.85
CA GLN A 352 -11.62 5.82 6.54
C GLN A 352 -12.42 5.68 7.85
N LYS A 353 -13.75 5.57 7.78
CA LYS A 353 -14.57 5.25 8.97
C LYS A 353 -14.12 4.00 9.71
N THR A 354 -13.64 2.98 8.98
CA THR A 354 -13.10 1.75 9.55
C THR A 354 -11.58 1.80 9.60
N ILE A 355 -11.03 1.54 10.77
CA ILE A 355 -9.61 1.61 11.07
C ILE A 355 -9.14 0.26 11.60
N TYR A 356 -8.09 -0.29 10.98
CA TYR A 356 -7.51 -1.58 11.35
C TYR A 356 -6.40 -1.43 12.39
N ARG A 357 -6.34 -2.39 13.31
CA ARG A 357 -5.40 -2.45 14.44
C ARG A 357 -4.91 -3.88 14.66
N PRO A 358 -3.79 -4.06 15.39
CA PRO A 358 -3.30 -5.40 15.73
C PRO A 358 -4.33 -6.33 16.36
N TRP A 359 -5.15 -5.80 17.25
CA TRP A 359 -6.20 -6.56 17.94
C TRP A 359 -7.49 -6.77 17.11
N GLY A 360 -7.63 -6.13 15.95
CA GLY A 360 -8.83 -6.19 15.12
C GLY A 360 -9.11 -4.90 14.35
N SER A 361 -10.29 -4.31 14.52
CA SER A 361 -10.63 -3.02 13.92
C SER A 361 -11.71 -2.28 14.71
N TYR A 362 -11.87 -0.99 14.45
CA TYR A 362 -13.06 -0.27 14.85
C TYR A 362 -13.62 0.55 13.69
N THR A 363 -14.93 0.81 13.71
CA THR A 363 -15.64 1.66 12.77
C THR A 363 -16.34 2.76 13.53
N ILE A 364 -16.13 4.03 13.15
CA ILE A 364 -16.95 5.15 13.65
C ILE A 364 -18.30 5.08 12.96
N LEU A 365 -19.36 4.83 13.73
CA LEU A 365 -20.72 4.74 13.22
C LEU A 365 -21.39 6.11 13.16
N ASP A 366 -21.18 6.91 14.22
CA ASP A 366 -21.75 8.24 14.38
C ASP A 366 -20.90 9.08 15.35
N GLU A 367 -20.91 10.40 15.19
CA GLU A 367 -20.22 11.32 16.10
C GLU A 367 -20.89 12.69 16.13
N GLY A 368 -20.77 13.35 17.27
CA GLY A 368 -21.25 14.71 17.49
C GLY A 368 -20.45 15.41 18.58
N PRO A 369 -20.84 16.62 19.00
CA PRO A 369 -20.02 17.47 19.87
C PRO A 369 -19.55 16.81 21.17
N ASN A 370 -20.40 15.98 21.78
CA ASN A 370 -20.13 15.36 23.09
C ASN A 370 -20.24 13.83 23.08
N TYR A 371 -20.32 13.21 21.89
CA TYR A 371 -20.44 11.77 21.78
C TYR A 371 -19.74 11.20 20.56
N LYS A 372 -19.30 9.94 20.66
CA LYS A 372 -18.77 9.17 19.55
C LYS A 372 -19.20 7.71 19.69
N VAL A 373 -19.81 7.17 18.64
CA VAL A 373 -20.26 5.78 18.61
C VAL A 373 -19.33 4.99 17.71
N LYS A 374 -18.72 3.95 18.28
CA LYS A 374 -17.82 3.04 17.57
C LYS A 374 -18.37 1.61 17.60
N GLN A 375 -18.10 0.88 16.54
CA GLN A 375 -18.25 -0.56 16.50
C GLN A 375 -16.85 -1.18 16.49
N LEU A 376 -16.51 -1.94 17.52
CA LEU A 376 -15.23 -2.63 17.63
C LEU A 376 -15.39 -4.09 17.22
N TYR A 377 -14.45 -4.59 16.43
CA TYR A 377 -14.27 -6.00 16.10
C TYR A 377 -12.95 -6.49 16.68
N ILE A 378 -13.00 -7.33 17.71
CA ILE A 378 -11.80 -7.87 18.36
C ILE A 378 -11.56 -9.29 17.85
N ARG A 379 -10.37 -9.55 17.31
CA ARG A 379 -9.94 -10.88 16.84
C ARG A 379 -9.92 -11.89 18.01
N PRO A 380 -10.03 -13.19 17.71
CA PRO A 380 -9.82 -14.25 18.70
C PRO A 380 -8.53 -14.06 19.50
N GLU A 381 -8.60 -14.26 20.82
CA GLU A 381 -7.50 -14.17 21.77
C GLU A 381 -6.78 -12.80 21.83
N GLN A 382 -7.29 -11.78 21.16
CA GLN A 382 -6.72 -10.43 21.18
C GLN A 382 -7.35 -9.55 22.26
N SER A 383 -6.69 -8.44 22.57
CA SER A 383 -7.18 -7.44 23.53
C SER A 383 -6.74 -6.04 23.11
N ILE A 384 -7.53 -5.04 23.48
CA ILE A 384 -7.05 -3.64 23.44
C ILE A 384 -6.02 -3.43 24.55
N SER A 385 -5.27 -2.31 24.49
CA SER A 385 -4.31 -1.97 25.54
C SER A 385 -5.01 -1.84 26.90
N LEU A 386 -4.29 -2.10 27.98
CA LEU A 386 -4.76 -1.66 29.31
C LEU A 386 -4.56 -0.15 29.33
N GLN A 387 -5.66 0.59 29.50
CA GLN A 387 -5.66 2.03 29.30
C GLN A 387 -6.65 2.74 30.22
N TYR A 388 -6.59 4.06 30.24
CA TYR A 388 -7.64 4.93 30.77
C TYR A 388 -7.72 6.21 29.96
N HIS A 389 -8.75 7.02 30.24
CA HIS A 389 -9.00 8.31 29.62
C HIS A 389 -9.18 9.39 30.67
N HIS A 390 -8.72 10.61 30.44
CA HIS A 390 -8.93 11.71 31.38
C HIS A 390 -10.30 12.37 31.19
N HIS A 391 -10.75 12.52 29.95
CA HIS A 391 -11.85 13.44 29.61
C HIS A 391 -13.15 12.75 29.17
N ARG A 392 -13.15 11.43 29.03
CA ARG A 392 -14.32 10.67 28.57
C ARG A 392 -14.62 9.43 29.41
N SER A 393 -15.90 9.09 29.42
CA SER A 393 -16.40 7.78 29.85
C SER A 393 -16.87 6.98 28.65
N GLU A 394 -16.96 5.67 28.81
CA GLU A 394 -17.38 4.77 27.74
C GLU A 394 -18.48 3.82 28.22
N ASN A 395 -19.44 3.52 27.35
CA ASN A 395 -20.40 2.45 27.55
C ASN A 395 -20.17 1.39 26.48
N TRP A 396 -19.90 0.17 26.89
CA TRP A 396 -19.68 -0.95 25.98
C TRP A 396 -20.87 -1.90 26.04
N THR A 397 -21.43 -2.21 24.87
CA THR A 397 -22.51 -3.20 24.69
C THR A 397 -21.99 -4.33 23.84
N VAL A 398 -22.14 -5.58 24.30
CA VAL A 398 -21.76 -6.75 23.50
C VAL A 398 -22.80 -7.00 22.42
N ALA A 399 -22.46 -6.74 21.16
CA ALA A 399 -23.33 -7.06 20.03
C ALA A 399 -23.28 -8.55 19.67
N SER A 400 -22.10 -9.18 19.76
CA SER A 400 -21.95 -10.62 19.56
C SER A 400 -20.63 -11.14 20.13
N GLY A 401 -20.62 -12.36 20.66
CA GLY A 401 -19.43 -12.99 21.24
C GLY A 401 -19.45 -12.95 22.77
N ILE A 402 -18.30 -13.22 23.38
CA ILE A 402 -18.08 -13.12 24.83
C ILE A 402 -16.94 -12.11 25.02
N ALA A 403 -17.12 -11.15 25.93
CA ALA A 403 -16.09 -10.21 26.29
C ALA A 403 -15.60 -10.47 27.70
N GLU A 404 -14.30 -10.38 27.92
CA GLU A 404 -13.72 -10.21 29.25
C GLU A 404 -13.26 -8.76 29.39
N VAL A 405 -13.86 -8.04 30.34
CA VAL A 405 -13.59 -6.63 30.59
C VAL A 405 -12.87 -6.49 31.91
N THR A 406 -11.64 -5.98 31.89
CA THR A 406 -10.98 -5.46 33.08
C THR A 406 -11.54 -4.06 33.35
N LYS A 407 -11.97 -3.80 34.59
CA LYS A 407 -12.43 -2.48 35.07
C LYS A 407 -11.90 -2.26 36.48
N GLY A 408 -10.91 -1.39 36.63
CA GLY A 408 -10.14 -1.27 37.86
C GLY A 408 -9.46 -2.60 38.20
N ASP A 409 -9.78 -3.13 39.38
CA ASP A 409 -9.26 -4.41 39.88
C ASP A 409 -10.16 -5.62 39.56
N GLU A 410 -11.31 -5.38 38.93
CA GLU A 410 -12.29 -6.42 38.61
C GLU A 410 -12.17 -6.91 37.16
N ILE A 411 -12.46 -8.19 36.94
CA ILE A 411 -12.62 -8.79 35.61
C ILE A 411 -14.07 -9.27 35.50
N ILE A 412 -14.77 -8.77 34.48
CA ILE A 412 -16.19 -9.02 34.25
C ILE A 412 -16.35 -9.75 32.91
N THR A 413 -17.05 -10.88 32.90
CA THR A 413 -17.43 -11.56 31.66
C THR A 413 -18.79 -11.09 31.19
N LEU A 414 -18.88 -10.60 29.96
CA LEU A 414 -20.10 -10.09 29.33
C LEU A 414 -20.52 -10.98 28.15
N LYS A 415 -21.82 -11.21 28.01
CA LYS A 415 -22.50 -11.94 26.93
C LYS A 415 -23.26 -10.98 26.01
N PRO A 416 -23.78 -11.42 24.85
CA PRO A 416 -24.53 -10.54 23.97
C PRO A 416 -25.71 -9.86 24.69
N SER A 417 -25.87 -8.56 24.45
CA SER A 417 -26.79 -7.63 25.13
C SER A 417 -26.36 -7.15 26.52
N ASP A 418 -25.33 -7.74 27.14
CA ASP A 418 -24.79 -7.18 28.38
C ASP A 418 -24.06 -5.86 28.08
N THR A 419 -24.09 -4.96 29.06
CA THR A 419 -23.46 -3.63 28.99
C THR A 419 -22.56 -3.38 30.18
N VAL A 420 -21.49 -2.61 29.98
CA VAL A 420 -20.65 -2.09 31.07
C VAL A 420 -20.35 -0.61 30.87
N PHE A 421 -20.50 0.16 31.93
CA PHE A 421 -20.05 1.55 31.99
C PHE A 421 -18.61 1.61 32.53
N ILE A 422 -17.76 2.32 31.81
CA ILE A 422 -16.36 2.59 32.12
C ILE A 422 -16.22 4.07 32.44
N PRO A 423 -16.08 4.44 33.73
CA PRO A 423 -15.86 5.83 34.12
C PRO A 423 -14.51 6.35 33.62
N ALA A 424 -14.39 7.67 33.44
CA ALA A 424 -13.11 8.34 33.22
C ALA A 424 -12.11 7.99 34.34
N THR A 425 -10.82 8.00 34.03
CA THR A 425 -9.67 7.67 34.90
C THR A 425 -9.58 6.23 35.40
N VAL A 426 -10.62 5.40 35.18
CA VAL A 426 -10.58 3.99 35.56
C VAL A 426 -9.81 3.19 34.53
N HIS A 427 -8.81 2.43 35.00
CA HIS A 427 -8.08 1.47 34.17
C HIS A 427 -9.04 0.43 33.61
N HIS A 428 -8.99 0.19 32.31
CA HIS A 428 -9.86 -0.77 31.65
C HIS A 428 -9.19 -1.45 30.46
N ARG A 429 -9.70 -2.63 30.12
CA ARG A 429 -9.27 -3.43 28.97
C ARG A 429 -10.41 -4.31 28.47
N LEU A 430 -10.59 -4.35 27.16
CA LEU A 430 -11.43 -5.33 26.48
C LEU A 430 -10.59 -6.49 25.94
N HIS A 431 -10.96 -7.72 26.29
CA HIS A 431 -10.36 -8.95 25.77
C HIS A 431 -11.42 -9.86 25.14
N ASN A 432 -11.06 -10.49 24.01
CA ASN A 432 -11.82 -11.58 23.42
C ASN A 432 -11.20 -12.92 23.82
N PRO A 433 -11.80 -13.68 24.77
CA PRO A 433 -11.27 -14.98 25.19
C PRO A 433 -11.57 -16.11 24.19
N SER A 434 -12.35 -15.85 23.12
CA SER A 434 -12.64 -16.87 22.13
C SER A 434 -11.40 -17.20 21.31
N LYS A 435 -11.21 -18.49 21.01
CA LYS A 435 -10.15 -18.99 20.12
C LYS A 435 -10.49 -18.91 18.64
N VAL A 436 -11.78 -18.74 18.31
CA VAL A 436 -12.25 -18.88 16.92
C VAL A 436 -13.24 -17.79 16.49
N ARG A 437 -13.97 -17.15 17.41
CA ARG A 437 -14.98 -16.15 17.06
C ARG A 437 -14.47 -14.74 17.32
N PHE A 438 -14.83 -13.84 16.41
CA PHE A 438 -14.67 -12.41 16.66
C PHE A 438 -15.67 -11.96 17.73
N LEU A 439 -15.23 -10.98 18.52
CA LEU A 439 -16.08 -10.24 19.46
C LEU A 439 -16.47 -8.92 18.81
N LYS A 440 -17.77 -8.58 18.88
CA LYS A 440 -18.29 -7.30 18.42
C LYS A 440 -18.83 -6.50 19.60
N ILE A 441 -18.33 -5.28 19.78
CA ILE A 441 -18.78 -4.33 20.79
C ILE A 441 -19.31 -3.08 20.10
N ILE A 442 -20.43 -2.56 20.58
CA ILE A 442 -20.82 -1.16 20.33
C ILE A 442 -20.36 -0.34 21.53
N GLU A 443 -19.48 0.61 21.26
CA GLU A 443 -18.91 1.54 22.23
C GLU A 443 -19.54 2.91 22.01
N VAL A 444 -20.07 3.49 23.09
CA VAL A 444 -20.54 4.87 23.11
C VAL A 444 -19.62 5.64 24.05
N GLN A 445 -18.84 6.56 23.49
CA GLN A 445 -17.97 7.48 24.24
C GLN A 445 -18.73 8.78 24.50
N THR A 446 -18.63 9.32 25.71
CA THR A 446 -19.24 10.60 26.11
C THR A 446 -18.25 11.42 26.92
N GLY A 447 -18.13 12.71 26.62
CA GLY A 447 -17.19 13.61 27.29
C GLY A 447 -16.99 14.91 26.53
N GLU A 448 -16.24 15.84 27.12
CA GLU A 448 -15.89 17.12 26.50
C GLU A 448 -14.78 16.98 25.43
N TYR A 449 -14.01 15.88 25.50
CA TYR A 449 -12.94 15.58 24.54
C TYR A 449 -12.90 14.09 24.22
N LEU A 450 -12.91 13.75 22.92
CA LEU A 450 -13.05 12.38 22.40
C LEU A 450 -11.93 12.00 21.41
N GLY A 451 -10.80 12.70 21.48
CA GLY A 451 -9.60 12.40 20.70
C GLY A 451 -8.97 11.06 21.08
N GLU A 452 -8.22 10.46 20.14
CA GLU A 452 -7.47 9.21 20.40
C GLU A 452 -6.17 9.45 21.21
N ASP A 453 -5.77 10.70 21.39
CA ASP A 453 -4.66 11.17 22.22
C ASP A 453 -5.01 11.26 23.71
N ASP A 454 -6.29 11.22 24.09
CA ASP A 454 -6.76 11.03 25.48
C ASP A 454 -6.54 9.58 25.98
N ILE A 455 -5.99 8.70 25.14
CA ILE A 455 -5.74 7.30 25.50
C ILE A 455 -4.38 7.15 26.16
N ILE A 456 -4.37 6.99 27.48
CA ILE A 456 -3.15 6.69 28.24
C ILE A 456 -2.96 5.17 28.33
N ARG A 457 -1.92 4.65 27.68
CA ARG A 457 -1.63 3.21 27.63
C ARG A 457 -0.67 2.80 28.75
N ILE A 458 -1.12 1.88 29.61
CA ILE A 458 -0.33 1.34 30.71
C ILE A 458 0.42 0.07 30.29
N LYS A 459 -0.27 -0.82 29.58
CA LYS A 459 0.31 -2.09 29.09
C LYS A 459 -0.24 -2.41 27.71
N ASP A 460 0.65 -2.51 26.73
CA ASP A 460 0.32 -2.83 25.35
C ASP A 460 1.07 -4.05 24.86
N ASN A 461 0.34 -5.00 24.26
CA ASN A 461 0.93 -6.20 23.70
C ASN A 461 1.58 -5.95 22.32
N TYR A 462 1.41 -4.74 21.76
CA TYR A 462 1.77 -4.40 20.39
C TYR A 462 2.86 -3.31 20.29
N LYS A 463 3.55 -3.02 21.40
CA LYS A 463 4.67 -2.06 21.48
C LYS A 463 4.31 -0.64 21.01
N ARG A 464 3.10 -0.16 21.32
CA ARG A 464 2.65 1.23 21.07
C ARG A 464 2.79 2.12 22.32
N VAL A 465 3.66 1.73 23.26
CA VAL A 465 3.98 2.47 24.49
C VAL A 465 5.38 3.04 24.35
#